data_AF-A0A0F9KET2-F1
#
_entry.id   AF-A0A0F9KET2-F1
#
_cell.length_a   1.000
_cell.length_b   1.000
_cell.length_c   1.000
_cell.angle_alpha   90.00
_cell.angle_beta   90.00
_cell.angle_gamma   90.00
#
_symmetry.space_group_name_H-M   'P 1'
#
loop_
_entity.id
_entity.type
_entity.pdbx_description
1 polymer ?
#
loop_
_entity_poly.entity_id
_entity_poly.type
_entity_poly.pdbx_seq_one_letter_code
_entity_poly.pdbx_strand_id
1 'polypeptide(L)'
;TPDTVAESLAFWFEYGRKSDIFLGEVKPYPGSKLFEGMFSDKKSYYENINSFQINMTTMPDDVYFTMIRLIGTLEHSWLFVQSASNPHFKKMNTNGLYKEYTGKDYYEIGGNCPYCGEKIDYCELVKSVPFWLGTGCTSCNRKIRLEVR
;
A
#
# COMPACT_ATOMS: atom_id res chain seq x y z
N THR A 1 -9.23 -1.63 -21.23
CA THR A 1 -8.43 -2.17 -22.36
C THR A 1 -6.96 -1.91 -22.07
N PRO A 2 -6.01 -2.43 -22.88
CA PRO A 2 -4.59 -2.12 -22.70
C PRO A 2 -4.31 -0.61 -22.73
N ASP A 3 -4.97 0.12 -23.63
CA ASP A 3 -4.79 1.57 -23.78
C ASP A 3 -5.20 2.35 -22.53
N THR A 4 -6.33 2.00 -21.91
CA THR A 4 -6.76 2.65 -20.66
C THR A 4 -5.78 2.40 -19.52
N VAL A 5 -5.17 1.21 -19.46
CA VAL A 5 -4.14 0.90 -18.45
C VAL A 5 -2.89 1.74 -18.73
N ALA A 6 -2.47 1.84 -19.98
CA ALA A 6 -1.32 2.65 -20.38
C ALA A 6 -1.52 4.14 -20.06
N GLU A 7 -2.69 4.71 -20.35
CA GLU A 7 -3.05 6.09 -20.01
C GLU A 7 -2.99 6.33 -18.49
N SER A 8 -3.57 5.41 -17.71
CA SER A 8 -3.56 5.49 -16.24
C SER A 8 -2.13 5.41 -15.67
N LEU A 9 -1.30 4.53 -16.23
CA LEU A 9 0.10 4.39 -15.83
C LEU A 9 0.93 5.61 -16.23
N ALA A 10 0.67 6.22 -17.39
CA ALA A 10 1.34 7.45 -17.81
C ALA A 10 1.04 8.60 -16.84
N PHE A 11 -0.25 8.80 -16.50
CA PHE A 11 -0.66 9.77 -15.49
C PHE A 11 -0.01 9.50 -14.13
N TRP A 12 -0.05 8.25 -13.66
CA TRP A 12 0.57 7.88 -12.38
C TRP A 12 2.09 8.12 -12.40
N PHE A 13 2.77 7.82 -13.51
CA PHE A 13 4.20 8.02 -13.60
C PHE A 13 4.60 9.49 -13.56
N GLU A 14 3.79 10.37 -14.17
CA GLU A 14 4.02 11.80 -14.18
C GLU A 14 3.70 12.45 -12.82
N TYR A 15 2.54 12.15 -12.25
CA TYR A 15 1.99 12.87 -11.09
C TYR A 15 1.93 12.05 -9.79
N GLY A 16 1.80 10.73 -9.90
CA GLY A 16 1.51 9.82 -8.79
C GLY A 16 2.73 9.17 -8.13
N ARG A 17 3.81 8.92 -8.88
CA ARG A 17 4.95 8.10 -8.40
C ARG A 17 5.64 8.57 -7.11
N LYS A 18 5.51 9.86 -6.77
CA LYS A 18 6.04 10.46 -5.52
C LYS A 18 4.96 10.87 -4.54
N SER A 19 3.70 10.82 -4.95
CA SER A 19 2.54 11.26 -4.18
C SER A 19 1.92 10.06 -3.47
N ASP A 20 1.10 10.29 -2.45
CA ASP A 20 0.36 9.24 -1.75
C ASP A 20 -0.82 8.69 -2.58
N ILE A 21 -0.50 8.22 -3.79
CA ILE A 21 -1.41 7.65 -4.78
C ILE A 21 -0.94 6.22 -5.07
N PHE A 22 -1.88 5.29 -4.98
CA PHE A 22 -1.63 3.85 -5.08
C PHE A 22 -2.22 3.31 -6.37
N LEU A 23 -1.51 2.37 -6.98
CA LEU A 23 -2.03 1.54 -8.06
C LEU A 23 -2.73 0.33 -7.46
N GLY A 24 -3.86 -0.06 -8.05
CA GLY A 24 -4.62 -1.21 -7.57
C GLY A 24 -5.48 -1.81 -8.67
N GLU A 25 -5.92 -3.03 -8.42
CA GLU A 25 -6.94 -3.69 -9.24
C GLU A 25 -8.32 -3.53 -8.58
N VAL A 26 -9.35 -3.43 -9.41
CA VAL A 26 -10.73 -3.49 -8.92
C VAL A 26 -11.07 -4.94 -8.60
N LYS A 27 -11.56 -5.18 -7.38
CA LYS A 27 -12.15 -6.47 -7.00
C LYS A 27 -13.64 -6.31 -6.72
N PRO A 28 -14.50 -7.24 -7.16
CA PRO A 28 -15.92 -7.17 -6.86
C PRO A 28 -16.14 -7.56 -5.38
N TYR A 29 -16.62 -6.64 -4.56
CA TYR A 29 -16.92 -6.95 -3.16
C TYR A 29 -18.40 -7.30 -2.98
N PRO A 30 -18.77 -8.33 -2.18
CA PRO A 30 -20.16 -8.61 -1.87
C PRO A 30 -20.90 -7.38 -1.36
N GLY A 31 -22.06 -7.09 -1.97
CA GLY A 31 -22.83 -5.88 -1.73
C GLY A 31 -22.57 -4.75 -2.74
N SER A 32 -21.52 -4.85 -3.56
CA SER A 32 -21.36 -4.00 -4.74
C SER A 32 -22.17 -4.52 -5.92
N LYS A 33 -22.63 -3.62 -6.79
CA LYS A 33 -23.29 -3.99 -8.06
C LYS A 33 -22.41 -4.86 -8.95
N LEU A 34 -21.08 -4.67 -8.88
CA LEU A 34 -20.11 -5.48 -9.62
C LEU A 34 -20.09 -6.95 -9.18
N PHE A 35 -20.55 -7.27 -7.97
CA PHE A 35 -20.58 -8.65 -7.48
C PHE A 35 -21.84 -9.42 -7.90
N GLU A 36 -22.91 -8.71 -8.27
CA GLU A 36 -24.21 -9.33 -8.56
C GLU A 36 -24.13 -10.30 -9.74
N GLY A 37 -24.55 -11.54 -9.51
CA GLY A 37 -24.56 -12.59 -10.55
C GLY A 37 -23.21 -13.22 -10.87
N MET A 38 -22.10 -12.74 -10.30
CA MET A 38 -20.77 -13.33 -10.53
C MET A 38 -20.46 -14.52 -9.62
N PHE A 39 -20.89 -14.48 -8.36
CA PHE A 39 -20.61 -15.52 -7.37
C PHE A 39 -21.86 -15.83 -6.55
N SER A 40 -22.16 -17.12 -6.40
CA SER A 40 -23.30 -17.61 -5.62
C SER A 40 -23.00 -17.72 -4.12
N ASP A 41 -21.77 -18.11 -3.76
CA ASP A 41 -21.33 -18.26 -2.36
C ASP A 41 -20.43 -17.09 -1.94
N LYS A 42 -21.04 -16.12 -1.23
CA LYS A 42 -20.35 -14.94 -0.69
C LYS A 42 -19.31 -15.30 0.36
N LYS A 43 -19.56 -16.32 1.18
CA LYS A 43 -18.66 -16.69 2.28
C LYS A 43 -17.38 -17.29 1.71
N SER A 44 -17.53 -18.27 0.81
CA SER A 44 -16.40 -18.86 0.10
C SER A 44 -15.60 -17.81 -0.66
N TYR A 45 -16.28 -16.84 -1.29
CA TYR A 45 -15.61 -15.71 -1.93
C TYR A 45 -14.73 -14.91 -0.94
N TYR A 46 -15.27 -14.49 0.21
CA TYR A 46 -14.50 -13.72 1.19
C TYR A 46 -13.29 -14.48 1.74
N GLU A 47 -13.45 -15.77 1.99
CA GLU A 47 -12.37 -16.63 2.50
C GLU A 47 -11.25 -16.81 1.47
N ASN A 48 -11.54 -16.58 0.18
CA ASN A 48 -10.64 -16.88 -0.93
C ASN A 48 -10.35 -15.68 -1.86
N ILE A 49 -10.80 -14.46 -1.54
CA ILE A 49 -10.69 -13.29 -2.45
C ILE A 49 -9.25 -12.96 -2.87
N ASN A 50 -8.26 -13.43 -2.11
CA ASN A 50 -6.84 -13.24 -2.38
C ASN A 50 -6.18 -14.43 -3.09
N SER A 51 -6.88 -15.56 -3.29
CA SER A 51 -6.32 -16.79 -3.86
C SER A 51 -6.56 -16.96 -5.36
N PHE A 52 -7.36 -16.09 -5.98
CA PHE A 52 -7.60 -16.10 -7.43
C PHE A 52 -7.64 -14.68 -8.01
N GLN A 53 -7.30 -14.58 -9.29
CA GLN A 53 -7.41 -13.34 -10.07
C GLN A 53 -8.71 -13.37 -10.87
N ILE A 54 -9.40 -12.23 -10.95
CA ILE A 54 -10.64 -12.10 -11.73
C ILE A 54 -10.40 -11.07 -12.83
N ASN A 55 -10.42 -11.51 -14.08
CA ASN A 55 -10.43 -10.58 -15.20
C ASN A 55 -11.86 -10.10 -15.46
N MET A 56 -12.15 -8.86 -15.06
CA MET A 56 -13.45 -8.20 -15.31
C MET A 56 -13.41 -7.28 -16.55
N THR A 57 -12.46 -7.51 -17.44
CA THR A 57 -12.24 -6.67 -18.63
C THR A 57 -12.54 -7.44 -19.90
N THR A 58 -12.50 -6.74 -21.04
CA THR A 58 -12.57 -7.36 -22.36
C THR A 58 -11.22 -7.89 -22.87
N MET A 59 -10.16 -7.81 -22.05
CA MET A 59 -8.83 -8.28 -22.44
C MET A 59 -8.72 -9.79 -22.30
N PRO A 60 -7.87 -10.44 -23.13
CA PRO A 60 -7.40 -11.79 -22.84
C PRO A 60 -6.76 -11.89 -21.44
N ASP A 61 -6.96 -13.03 -20.77
CA ASP A 61 -6.49 -13.26 -19.40
C ASP A 61 -4.97 -13.12 -19.26
N ASP A 62 -4.19 -13.61 -20.22
CA ASP A 62 -2.73 -13.50 -20.24
C ASP A 62 -2.26 -12.05 -20.28
N VAL A 63 -2.94 -11.21 -21.06
CA VAL A 63 -2.68 -9.76 -21.16
C VAL A 63 -3.03 -9.08 -19.83
N TYR A 64 -4.23 -9.34 -19.30
CA TYR A 64 -4.69 -8.76 -18.04
C TYR A 64 -3.76 -9.14 -16.87
N PHE A 65 -3.44 -10.42 -16.70
CA PHE A 65 -2.59 -10.89 -15.62
C PHE A 65 -1.16 -10.35 -15.72
N THR A 66 -0.63 -10.17 -16.94
CA THR A 66 0.66 -9.51 -17.14
C THR A 66 0.63 -8.06 -16.66
N MET A 67 -0.43 -7.32 -16.96
CA MET A 67 -0.59 -5.94 -16.50
C MET A 67 -0.75 -5.83 -14.98
N ILE A 68 -1.56 -6.70 -14.37
CA ILE A 68 -1.73 -6.73 -12.91
C ILE A 68 -0.41 -7.06 -12.21
N ARG A 69 0.40 -7.97 -12.76
CA ARG A 69 1.74 -8.26 -12.21
C ARG A 69 2.66 -7.03 -12.28
N LEU A 70 2.63 -6.28 -13.38
CA LEU A 70 3.37 -5.03 -13.51
C LEU A 70 2.91 -4.02 -12.45
N ILE A 71 1.60 -3.78 -12.33
CA ILE A 71 1.01 -2.87 -11.34
C ILE A 71 1.42 -3.28 -9.92
N GLY A 72 1.26 -4.56 -9.58
CA GLY A 72 1.66 -5.08 -8.27
C GLY A 72 3.17 -4.96 -8.03
N THR A 73 4.00 -5.09 -9.05
CA THR A 73 5.45 -4.86 -8.94
C THR A 73 5.74 -3.38 -8.65
N LEU A 74 5.11 -2.46 -9.38
CA LEU A 74 5.29 -1.02 -9.18
C LEU A 74 4.87 -0.59 -7.76
N GLU A 75 3.75 -1.10 -7.26
CA GLU A 75 3.24 -0.73 -5.94
C GLU A 75 4.07 -1.34 -4.79
N HIS A 76 4.49 -2.61 -4.89
CA HIS A 76 5.25 -3.27 -3.81
C HIS A 76 6.73 -2.88 -3.77
N SER A 77 7.31 -2.47 -4.90
CA SER A 77 8.75 -2.20 -4.98
C SER A 77 9.17 -0.86 -4.39
N TRP A 78 8.25 0.10 -4.27
CA TRP A 78 8.54 1.45 -3.75
C TRP A 78 9.75 2.11 -4.45
N LEU A 79 9.95 1.86 -5.76
CA LEU A 79 11.18 2.20 -6.50
C LEU A 79 11.56 3.69 -6.51
N PHE A 80 10.57 4.58 -6.40
CA PHE A 80 10.74 6.02 -6.63
C PHE A 80 10.75 6.86 -5.35
N VAL A 81 10.63 6.22 -4.18
CA VAL A 81 10.56 6.94 -2.91
C VAL A 81 11.93 7.34 -2.40
N GLN A 82 11.99 8.44 -1.66
CA GLN A 82 13.21 8.88 -0.99
C GLN A 82 13.16 8.49 0.50
N SER A 83 14.32 8.13 1.04
CA SER A 83 14.45 7.87 2.47
C SER A 83 14.38 9.18 3.25
N ALA A 84 13.60 9.21 4.32
CA ALA A 84 13.60 10.30 5.28
C ALA A 84 14.98 10.43 5.93
N SER A 85 15.34 11.66 6.26
CA SER A 85 16.59 11.96 6.97
C SER A 85 16.36 12.01 8.47
N ASN A 86 17.43 11.86 9.26
CA ASN A 86 17.39 11.88 10.73
C ASN A 86 16.33 10.92 11.32
N PRO A 87 16.34 9.63 10.94
CA PRO A 87 15.36 8.68 11.45
C PRO A 87 15.50 8.58 12.97
N HIS A 88 14.37 8.54 13.65
CA HIS A 88 14.32 8.29 15.08
C HIS A 88 13.27 7.23 15.39
N PHE A 89 13.52 6.52 16.49
CA PHE A 89 12.76 5.36 16.90
C PHE A 89 12.74 5.29 18.42
N LYS A 90 11.54 5.34 19.00
CA LYS A 90 11.38 5.34 20.45
C LYS A 90 10.25 4.40 20.84
N LYS A 91 10.58 3.41 21.66
CA LYS A 91 9.58 2.55 22.29
C LYS A 91 8.64 3.38 23.14
N MET A 92 7.35 3.27 22.88
CA MET A 92 6.31 3.92 23.67
C MET A 92 5.89 2.99 24.81
N ASN A 93 5.67 3.56 26.00
CA ASN A 93 5.09 2.80 27.10
C ASN A 93 3.57 2.85 26.98
N THR A 94 3.00 1.90 26.27
CA THR A 94 1.55 1.79 26.09
C THR A 94 1.10 0.42 26.55
N ASN A 95 0.60 0.36 27.78
CA ASN A 95 -0.26 -0.74 28.22
C ASN A 95 -1.61 -0.55 27.52
N GLY A 96 -2.08 -1.57 26.79
CA GLY A 96 -3.34 -1.48 26.06
C GLY A 96 -3.75 -2.81 25.44
N LEU A 97 -5.07 -3.00 25.28
CA LEU A 97 -5.71 -4.24 24.80
C LEU A 97 -5.14 -4.74 23.46
N TYR A 98 -4.72 -3.81 22.60
CA TYR A 98 -4.21 -4.18 21.27
C TYR A 98 -2.78 -4.76 21.31
N LYS A 99 -1.96 -4.36 22.30
CA LYS A 99 -0.68 -5.02 22.57
C LYS A 99 -0.88 -6.45 23.08
N GLU A 100 -1.88 -6.66 23.95
CA GLU A 100 -2.24 -8.00 24.43
C GLU A 100 -2.70 -8.91 23.29
N TYR A 101 -3.49 -8.38 22.35
CA TYR A 101 -3.96 -9.14 21.18
C TYR A 101 -2.85 -9.46 20.17
N THR A 102 -1.92 -8.53 19.93
CA THR A 102 -0.91 -8.67 18.87
C THR A 102 0.46 -9.17 19.33
N GLY A 103 0.77 -9.04 20.63
CA GLY A 103 2.10 -9.30 21.19
C GLY A 103 3.18 -8.32 20.72
N LYS A 104 2.81 -7.20 20.07
CA LYS A 104 3.75 -6.20 19.52
C LYS A 104 3.83 -4.98 20.43
N ASP A 105 4.98 -4.31 20.39
CA ASP A 105 5.20 -3.03 21.08
C ASP A 105 4.90 -1.85 20.15
N TYR A 106 4.44 -0.75 20.74
CA TYR A 106 4.25 0.51 20.05
C TYR A 106 5.54 1.31 20.01
N TYR A 107 5.79 1.93 18.87
CA TYR A 107 6.94 2.79 18.66
C TYR A 107 6.52 4.09 18.01
N GLU A 108 7.08 5.18 18.50
CA GLU A 108 7.15 6.43 17.78
C GLU A 108 8.30 6.32 16.77
N ILE A 109 7.96 6.44 15.50
CA ILE A 109 8.90 6.36 14.38
C ILE A 109 8.77 7.63 13.58
N GLY A 110 9.88 8.27 13.28
CA GLY A 110 9.84 9.49 12.50
C GLY A 110 11.17 9.89 11.92
N GLY A 111 11.18 11.09 11.34
CA GLY A 111 12.34 11.70 10.71
C GLY A 111 11.97 13.02 10.06
N ASN A 112 12.77 13.44 9.08
CA ASN A 112 12.51 14.64 8.31
C ASN A 112 12.20 14.25 6.86
N CYS A 113 11.11 14.78 6.33
CA CYS A 113 10.70 14.57 4.95
C CYS A 113 11.80 15.03 3.98
N PRO A 114 12.27 14.18 3.04
CA PRO A 114 13.35 14.53 2.13
C PRO A 114 12.92 15.54 1.05
N TYR A 115 11.63 15.87 0.96
CA TYR A 115 11.09 16.79 -0.04
C TYR A 115 10.81 18.19 0.49
N CYS A 116 10.28 18.31 1.72
CA CYS A 116 9.93 19.60 2.32
C CYS A 116 10.70 19.92 3.61
N GLY A 117 11.47 18.98 4.15
CA GLY A 117 12.24 19.17 5.39
C GLY A 117 11.42 19.04 6.68
N GLU A 118 10.10 19.04 6.60
CA GLU A 118 9.20 18.94 7.75
C GLU A 118 9.42 17.66 8.56
N LYS A 119 9.28 17.78 9.87
CA LYS A 119 9.29 16.62 10.77
C LYS A 119 8.02 15.79 10.58
N ILE A 120 8.19 14.49 10.60
CA ILE A 120 7.13 13.49 10.48
C ILE A 120 7.28 12.49 11.61
N ASP A 121 6.16 12.15 12.24
CA ASP A 121 6.10 11.20 13.35
C ASP A 121 4.89 10.30 13.17
N TYR A 122 5.08 8.99 13.34
CA TYR A 122 4.05 7.96 13.26
C TYR A 122 4.10 7.07 14.49
N CYS A 123 2.95 6.53 14.86
CA CYS A 123 2.83 5.50 15.88
C CYS A 123 2.56 4.17 15.19
N GLU A 124 3.48 3.21 15.33
CA GLU A 124 3.42 1.93 14.64
C GLU A 124 3.68 0.75 15.56
N LEU A 125 3.11 -0.39 15.18
CA LEU A 125 3.29 -1.66 15.88
C LEU A 125 4.36 -2.48 15.20
N VAL A 126 5.51 -2.54 15.85
CA VAL A 126 6.71 -3.17 15.30
C VAL A 126 7.05 -4.41 16.10
N LYS A 127 7.35 -5.51 15.40
CA LYS A 127 7.79 -6.75 16.03
C LYS A 127 9.27 -6.71 16.43
N SER A 128 10.12 -6.19 15.54
CA SER A 128 11.57 -6.13 15.72
C SER A 128 12.20 -5.09 14.79
N VAL A 129 13.37 -4.59 15.17
CA VAL A 129 14.31 -3.85 14.31
C VAL A 129 15.39 -4.80 13.75
N PRO A 130 15.98 -4.54 12.56
CA PRO A 130 15.69 -3.43 11.65
C PRO A 130 14.45 -3.68 10.78
N PHE A 131 13.82 -2.60 10.31
CA PHE A 131 12.75 -2.64 9.32
C PHE A 131 12.69 -1.31 8.55
N TRP A 132 11.89 -1.27 7.49
CA TRP A 132 11.53 -0.01 6.84
C TRP A 132 10.02 0.15 6.83
N LEU A 133 9.57 1.41 6.94
CA LEU A 133 8.17 1.81 6.84
C LEU A 133 7.99 2.65 5.58
N GLY A 134 7.09 2.23 4.70
CA GLY A 134 6.59 3.04 3.60
C GLY A 134 5.42 3.87 4.09
N THR A 135 5.52 5.20 3.99
CA THR A 135 4.47 6.11 4.45
C THR A 135 4.48 7.40 3.62
N GLY A 136 3.61 8.36 3.92
CA GLY A 136 3.49 9.64 3.23
C GLY A 136 3.66 10.82 4.19
N CYS A 137 4.48 11.82 3.84
CA CYS A 137 4.64 13.03 4.66
C CYS A 137 3.31 13.77 4.80
N THR A 138 2.88 14.03 6.03
CA THR A 138 1.61 14.70 6.35
C THR A 138 1.54 16.15 5.90
N SER A 139 2.68 16.81 5.67
CA SER A 139 2.73 18.20 5.20
C SER A 139 2.66 18.33 3.68
N CYS A 140 3.39 17.49 2.94
CA CYS A 140 3.50 17.60 1.47
C CYS A 140 2.90 16.43 0.69
N ASN A 141 2.31 15.45 1.38
CA ASN A 141 1.65 14.25 0.81
C ASN A 141 2.53 13.43 -0.14
N ARG A 142 3.86 13.45 0.09
CA ARG A 142 4.80 12.67 -0.72
C ARG A 142 5.18 11.37 -0.03
N LYS A 143 5.22 10.28 -0.81
CA LYS A 143 5.66 8.95 -0.37
C LYS A 143 7.14 8.98 0.00
N ILE A 144 7.44 8.37 1.13
CA ILE A 144 8.75 8.34 1.77
C ILE A 144 9.02 6.97 2.36
N ARG A 145 10.30 6.66 2.54
CA ARG A 145 10.77 5.49 3.27
C ARG A 145 11.38 5.94 4.59
N LEU A 146 10.92 5.39 5.70
CA LEU A 146 11.58 5.51 7.00
C LEU A 146 12.39 4.24 7.25
N GLU A 147 13.72 4.36 7.31
CA GLU A 147 14.60 3.24 7.67
C GLU A 147 14.86 3.27 9.17
N VAL A 148 14.50 2.19 9.86
CA VAL A 148 14.76 2.02 11.29
C VAL A 148 15.81 0.94 11.47
N ARG A 149 16.90 1.30 12.16
CA ARG A 149 18.07 0.43 12.38
C ARG A 149 18.29 0.22 13.87
#